data_AF-A0A1J3HFF6-F1
#
_entry.id   AF-A0A1J3HFF6-F1
#
_cell.length_a   1.000
_cell.length_b   1.000
_cell.length_c   1.000
_cell.angle_alpha   90.00
_cell.angle_beta   90.00
_cell.angle_gamma   90.00
#
_symmetry.space_group_name_H-M   'P 1'
#
loop_
_entity.id
_entity.type
_entity.pdbx_description
1 polymer ?
#
loop_
_entity_poly.entity_id
_entity_poly.type
_entity_poly.pdbx_seq_one_letter_code
_entity_poly.pdbx_strand_id
1 'polypeptide(L)'
;FPRLYPDGDFQMACDKFFGNPLSLDNFPNGGFVYVKSNNRSIEFYKFWYKSRLKWPWLHDQDVFIQIKHDPVISEIGVQIRFFDTVYVCGFCQPSTDINLICTMHGNCCLGTEKKLHDLNLV
;
A
#
# COMPACT_ATOMS: atom_id res chain seq x y z
N PHE A 1 5.10 3.27 -15.81
CA PHE A 1 5.10 2.28 -14.72
C PHE A 1 4.13 1.16 -15.13
N PRO A 2 4.61 -0.05 -15.46
CA PRO A 2 3.88 -0.99 -16.32
C PRO A 2 2.71 -1.73 -15.66
N ARG A 3 2.56 -1.64 -14.33
CA ARG A 3 1.57 -2.42 -13.56
C ARG A 3 0.55 -1.55 -12.80
N LEU A 4 0.38 -0.30 -13.19
CA LEU A 4 -0.65 0.57 -12.60
C LEU A 4 -2.04 0.15 -13.07
N TYR A 5 -3.00 0.12 -12.15
CA TYR A 5 -4.41 -0.13 -12.48
C TYR A 5 -5.02 1.12 -13.13
N PRO A 6 -5.53 1.05 -14.38
CA PRO A 6 -6.09 2.22 -15.06
C PRO A 6 -7.34 2.79 -14.39
N ASP A 7 -8.07 1.98 -13.64
CA ASP A 7 -9.31 2.32 -12.96
C ASP A 7 -9.14 2.66 -11.46
N GLY A 8 -7.92 2.54 -10.91
CA GLY A 8 -7.63 2.89 -9.51
C GLY A 8 -7.37 4.38 -9.31
N ASP A 9 -8.13 5.00 -8.40
CA ASP A 9 -7.92 6.36 -7.90
C ASP A 9 -6.73 6.40 -6.93
N PHE A 10 -6.64 5.41 -6.06
CA PHE A 10 -5.61 5.26 -5.03
C PHE A 10 -5.07 3.83 -5.06
N GLN A 11 -3.75 3.68 -5.16
CA GLN A 11 -3.10 2.38 -5.30
C GLN A 11 -1.91 2.29 -4.34
N MET A 12 -1.84 1.23 -3.56
CA MET A 12 -0.88 1.09 -2.47
C MET A 12 -0.19 -0.27 -2.52
N ALA A 13 1.09 -0.31 -2.15
CA ALA A 13 1.81 -1.56 -1.97
C ALA A 13 1.20 -2.39 -0.82
N CYS A 14 1.68 -3.61 -0.65
CA CYS A 14 1.23 -4.51 0.41
C CYS A 14 2.41 -5.17 1.11
N ASP A 15 2.26 -5.36 2.41
CA ASP A 15 3.08 -6.28 3.20
C ASP A 15 2.56 -7.72 3.04
N LYS A 16 1.25 -7.89 2.82
CA LYS A 16 0.62 -9.17 2.45
C LYS A 16 -0.49 -8.98 1.42
N PHE A 17 -0.36 -9.67 0.29
CA PHE A 17 -1.35 -9.73 -0.78
C PHE A 17 -2.06 -11.09 -0.80
N PHE A 18 -3.39 -11.07 -0.76
CA PHE A 18 -4.25 -12.27 -0.67
C PHE A 18 -4.88 -12.66 -2.02
N GLY A 19 -4.30 -12.20 -3.14
CA GLY A 19 -4.68 -12.65 -4.49
C GLY A 19 -5.73 -11.79 -5.21
N ASN A 20 -6.34 -10.81 -4.53
CA ASN A 20 -7.32 -9.91 -5.14
C ASN A 20 -6.94 -8.43 -4.92
N PRO A 21 -6.63 -7.65 -5.97
CA PRO A 21 -6.24 -6.24 -5.84
C PRO A 21 -7.36 -5.30 -5.37
N LEU A 22 -8.61 -5.73 -5.43
CA LEU A 22 -9.76 -4.99 -4.91
C LEU A 22 -10.06 -5.26 -3.44
N SER A 23 -9.53 -6.35 -2.89
CA SER A 23 -9.87 -6.73 -1.52
C SER A 23 -9.25 -5.75 -0.54
N LEU A 24 -10.08 -5.11 0.27
CA LEU A 24 -9.62 -4.28 1.39
C LEU A 24 -8.98 -5.14 2.49
N ASP A 25 -9.09 -6.46 2.45
CA ASP A 25 -8.46 -7.37 3.43
C ASP A 25 -6.93 -7.48 3.25
N ASN A 26 -6.39 -7.07 2.10
CA ASN A 26 -4.93 -6.98 1.91
C ASN A 26 -4.28 -6.14 3.01
N PHE A 27 -3.03 -6.48 3.36
CA PHE A 27 -2.30 -5.75 4.39
C PHE A 27 -1.44 -4.67 3.71
N PRO A 28 -1.88 -3.39 3.76
CA PRO A 28 -1.32 -2.32 2.95
C PRO A 28 0.05 -1.90 3.45
N ASN A 29 0.90 -1.42 2.54
CA ASN A 29 2.21 -0.86 2.83
C ASN A 29 2.38 0.55 2.21
N GLY A 30 2.79 1.53 3.03
CA GLY A 30 2.96 2.93 2.62
C GLY A 30 4.28 3.26 1.91
N GLY A 31 5.17 2.28 1.75
CA GLY A 31 6.46 2.47 1.07
C GLY A 31 6.34 2.76 -0.42
N PHE A 32 5.21 2.42 -1.06
CA PHE A 32 4.91 2.84 -2.43
C PHE A 32 3.41 3.08 -2.60
N VAL A 33 3.07 4.28 -3.09
CA VAL A 33 1.69 4.71 -3.34
C VAL A 33 1.65 5.44 -4.68
N TYR A 34 0.62 5.15 -5.48
CA TYR A 34 0.29 5.89 -6.69
C TYR A 34 -1.16 6.39 -6.59
N VAL A 35 -1.38 7.66 -6.94
CA VAL A 35 -2.69 8.30 -6.81
C VAL A 35 -2.98 9.12 -8.06
N LYS A 36 -4.19 8.97 -8.59
CA LYS A 36 -4.73 9.85 -9.62
C LYS A 36 -5.47 11.00 -8.96
N SER A 37 -5.07 12.23 -9.27
CA SER A 37 -5.76 13.41 -8.74
C SER A 37 -7.16 13.52 -9.35
N ASN A 38 -8.18 13.46 -8.49
CA ASN A 38 -9.58 13.71 -8.81
C ASN A 38 -10.35 14.01 -7.51
N ASN A 39 -11.64 14.34 -7.63
CA ASN A 39 -12.44 14.70 -6.47
C ASN A 39 -12.51 13.58 -5.41
N ARG A 40 -12.57 12.31 -5.83
CA ARG A 40 -12.66 11.17 -4.90
C ARG A 40 -11.36 10.98 -4.12
N SER A 41 -10.21 11.04 -4.79
CA SER A 41 -8.91 10.92 -4.13
C SER A 41 -8.62 12.12 -3.21
N ILE A 42 -9.02 13.33 -3.60
CA ILE A 42 -8.89 14.53 -2.74
C ILE A 42 -9.72 14.37 -1.46
N GLU A 43 -10.99 13.98 -1.56
CA GLU A 43 -11.84 13.77 -0.38
C GLU A 43 -11.34 12.61 0.49
N PHE A 44 -10.87 11.52 -0.13
CA PHE A 44 -10.25 10.41 0.58
C PHE A 44 -9.02 10.86 1.39
N TYR A 45 -8.11 11.66 0.82
CA TYR A 45 -6.95 12.17 1.55
C TYR A 45 -7.34 13.10 2.70
N LYS A 46 -8.37 13.95 2.53
CA LYS A 46 -8.89 14.80 3.62
C LYS A 46 -9.42 13.93 4.76
N PHE A 47 -10.18 12.88 4.44
CA PHE A 47 -10.69 11.93 5.42
C PHE A 47 -9.55 11.20 6.14
N TRP A 48 -8.64 10.58 5.39
CA TRP A 48 -7.50 9.87 5.95
C TRP A 48 -6.63 10.76 6.85
N TYR A 49 -6.32 11.98 6.40
CA TYR A 49 -5.57 12.94 7.21
C TYR A 49 -6.32 13.30 8.50
N LYS A 50 -7.63 13.59 8.44
CA LYS A 50 -8.43 13.90 9.64
C LYS A 50 -8.50 12.72 10.61
N SER A 51 -8.50 11.48 10.12
CA SER A 51 -8.56 10.26 10.95
C SER A 51 -7.38 10.12 11.92
N ARG A 52 -6.26 10.81 11.68
CA ARG A 52 -5.16 10.91 12.67
C ARG A 52 -5.61 11.46 14.02
N LEU A 53 -6.67 12.28 14.06
CA LEU A 53 -7.18 12.83 15.32
C LEU A 53 -7.88 11.76 16.18
N LYS A 54 -8.46 10.74 15.54
CA LYS A 54 -9.02 9.56 16.22
C LYS A 54 -7.94 8.56 16.61
N TRP A 55 -6.84 8.53 15.86
CA TRP A 55 -5.73 7.59 16.01
C TRP A 55 -4.37 8.30 16.15
N PRO A 56 -4.15 9.12 17.19
CA PRO A 56 -3.04 10.09 17.26
C PRO A 56 -1.64 9.48 17.35
N TRP A 57 -1.53 8.20 17.71
CA TRP A 57 -0.25 7.50 17.92
C TRP A 57 0.07 6.49 16.82
N LEU A 58 -0.80 6.38 15.82
CA LEU A 58 -0.63 5.44 14.72
C LEU A 58 0.11 6.12 13.56
N HIS A 59 1.00 5.37 12.92
CA HIS A 59 1.61 5.77 11.66
C HIS A 59 0.53 5.85 10.55
N ASP A 60 0.76 6.58 9.47
CA ASP A 60 -0.25 6.80 8.42
C ASP A 60 -0.81 5.48 7.82
N GLN A 61 0.04 4.49 7.55
CA GLN A 61 -0.32 3.13 7.13
C GLN A 61 -1.23 2.44 8.16
N ASP A 62 -0.93 2.56 9.46
CA ASP A 62 -1.73 1.98 10.53
C ASP A 62 -3.09 2.68 10.64
N VAL A 63 -3.12 4.01 10.46
CA VAL A 63 -4.39 4.76 10.37
C VAL A 63 -5.20 4.27 9.18
N PHE A 64 -4.57 4.05 8.01
CA PHE A 64 -5.26 3.52 6.84
C PHE A 64 -5.86 2.13 7.11
N ILE A 65 -5.14 1.25 7.81
CA ILE A 65 -5.65 -0.06 8.26
C ILE A 65 -6.93 0.10 9.10
N GLN A 66 -6.98 1.09 10.01
CA GLN A 66 -8.16 1.33 10.85
C GLN A 66 -9.38 1.82 10.06
N ILE A 67 -9.18 2.56 8.97
CA ILE A 67 -10.28 3.27 8.27
C ILE A 67 -10.66 2.66 6.93
N LYS A 68 -9.88 1.71 6.38
CA LYS A 68 -10.12 1.18 5.04
C LYS A 68 -11.50 0.52 4.85
N HIS A 69 -12.15 0.07 5.92
CA HIS A 69 -13.53 -0.46 5.91
C HIS A 69 -14.58 0.54 6.45
N ASP A 70 -14.20 1.78 6.75
CA ASP A 70 -15.13 2.78 7.24
C ASP A 70 -16.18 3.10 6.17
N PRO A 71 -17.49 3.22 6.50
CA PRO A 71 -18.54 3.54 5.54
C PRO A 71 -18.24 4.79 4.69
N VAL A 72 -17.51 5.76 5.23
CA VAL A 72 -17.09 6.97 4.51
C VAL A 72 -16.27 6.63 3.26
N ILE A 73 -15.48 5.55 3.25
CA ILE A 73 -14.75 5.10 2.05
C ILE A 73 -15.71 4.77 0.91
N SER A 74 -16.79 4.06 1.22
CA SER A 74 -17.82 3.69 0.24
C SER A 74 -18.65 4.90 -0.21
N GLU A 75 -18.93 5.84 0.69
CA GLU A 75 -19.64 7.09 0.38
C GLU A 75 -18.83 8.00 -0.57
N ILE A 76 -17.52 8.11 -0.36
CA ILE A 76 -16.61 8.83 -1.27
C ILE A 76 -16.53 8.12 -2.63
N GLY A 77 -16.69 6.79 -2.64
CA GLY A 77 -16.62 5.97 -3.86
C GLY A 77 -15.22 5.89 -4.46
N VAL A 78 -14.18 6.11 -3.64
CA VAL A 78 -12.77 6.04 -4.06
C VAL A 78 -12.41 4.62 -4.51
N GLN A 79 -11.80 4.50 -5.68
CA GLN A 79 -11.36 3.22 -6.23
C GLN A 79 -9.98 2.86 -5.68
N ILE A 80 -9.95 2.08 -4.61
CA ILE A 80 -8.72 1.60 -3.97
C ILE A 80 -8.25 0.31 -4.66
N ARG A 81 -6.95 0.23 -4.96
CA ARG A 81 -6.29 -0.98 -5.46
C ARG A 81 -5.03 -1.29 -4.67
N PHE A 82 -4.70 -2.57 -4.61
CA PHE A 82 -3.48 -3.06 -4.01
C PHE A 82 -2.57 -3.66 -5.08
N PHE A 83 -1.29 -3.31 -5.03
CA PHE A 83 -0.30 -3.96 -5.87
C PHE A 83 -0.05 -5.38 -5.37
N ASP A 84 -0.01 -6.31 -6.31
CA ASP A 84 0.45 -7.66 -6.04
C ASP A 84 1.93 -7.60 -5.62
N THR A 85 2.26 -8.33 -4.56
CA THR A 85 3.62 -8.42 -4.04
C THR A 85 4.57 -9.11 -5.00
N VAL A 86 4.09 -9.76 -6.08
CA VAL A 86 4.95 -10.23 -7.17
C VAL A 86 5.58 -9.07 -7.97
N TYR A 87 4.93 -7.90 -8.02
CA TYR A 87 5.39 -6.72 -8.79
C TYR A 87 5.95 -5.61 -7.89
N VAL A 88 5.32 -5.35 -6.75
CA VAL A 88 5.77 -4.36 -5.76
C VAL A 88 5.98 -5.10 -4.45
N CYS A 89 7.18 -5.66 -4.31
CA CYS A 89 7.50 -6.60 -3.24
C CYS A 89 8.19 -5.90 -2.06
N GLY A 90 8.20 -6.58 -0.93
CA GLY A 90 9.08 -6.27 0.20
C GLY A 90 9.44 -7.55 0.94
N PHE A 91 10.32 -7.47 1.93
CA PHE A 91 10.77 -8.65 2.66
C PHE A 91 9.66 -9.30 3.53
N CYS A 92 8.56 -8.60 3.79
CA CYS A 92 7.39 -9.19 4.45
C CYS A 92 6.73 -10.31 3.62
N GLN A 93 6.79 -10.19 2.29
CA GLN A 93 6.32 -11.19 1.33
C GLN A 93 7.16 -11.06 0.04
N PRO A 94 8.36 -11.68 0.00
CA PRO A 94 9.26 -11.55 -1.13
C PRO A 94 8.70 -12.30 -2.36
N SER A 95 8.85 -11.70 -3.54
CA SER A 95 8.62 -12.39 -4.81
C SER A 95 9.72 -13.42 -5.07
N THR A 96 9.38 -14.54 -5.70
CA THR A 96 10.34 -15.56 -6.14
C THR A 96 10.84 -15.33 -7.57
N ASP A 97 10.23 -14.41 -8.32
CA ASP A 97 10.63 -14.08 -9.70
C ASP A 97 11.06 -12.61 -9.80
N ILE A 98 12.37 -12.39 -9.81
CA ILE A 98 13.00 -11.07 -9.86
C ILE A 98 12.70 -10.35 -11.19
N ASN A 99 12.44 -11.08 -12.27
CA ASN A 99 12.17 -10.47 -13.58
C ASN A 99 10.83 -9.73 -13.63
N LEU A 100 9.93 -9.99 -12.68
CA LEU A 100 8.63 -9.33 -12.58
C LEU A 100 8.65 -8.11 -11.66
N ILE A 101 9.65 -7.99 -10.78
CA ILE A 101 9.71 -6.96 -9.75
C ILE A 101 9.89 -5.59 -10.41
N CYS A 102 8.98 -4.67 -10.11
CA CYS A 102 9.07 -3.25 -10.48
C CYS A 102 9.75 -2.44 -9.37
N THR A 103 9.51 -2.79 -8.10
CA THR A 103 10.06 -2.13 -6.91
C THR A 103 10.26 -3.15 -5.80
N MET A 104 11.41 -3.08 -5.11
CA MET A 104 11.68 -3.82 -3.86
C MET A 104 11.73 -2.83 -2.68
N HIS A 105 10.89 -3.05 -1.67
CA HIS A 105 10.90 -2.30 -0.41
C HIS A 105 11.59 -3.11 0.68
N GLY A 106 12.74 -2.64 1.20
CA GLY A 106 13.44 -3.26 2.33
C GLY A 106 12.75 -3.04 3.70
N ASN A 107 11.47 -3.41 3.80
CA ASN A 107 10.66 -3.43 5.03
C ASN A 107 10.86 -4.74 5.82
N CYS A 108 10.17 -4.93 6.95
CA CYS A 108 10.21 -6.14 7.78
C CYS A 108 11.58 -6.64 8.30
N CYS A 109 12.67 -5.95 7.99
CA CYS A 109 14.00 -6.19 8.55
C CYS A 109 14.41 -4.99 9.42
N LEU A 110 14.78 -5.25 10.68
CA LEU A 110 15.22 -4.21 11.61
C LEU A 110 16.69 -3.85 11.39
N GLY A 111 16.96 -2.55 11.21
CA GLY A 111 18.31 -1.99 11.04
C GLY A 111 18.76 -1.92 9.58
N THR A 112 19.45 -0.83 9.24
CA THR A 112 19.90 -0.53 7.87
C THR A 112 20.87 -1.57 7.32
N GLU A 113 21.79 -2.08 8.14
CA GLU A 113 22.77 -3.08 7.72
C GLU A 113 22.12 -4.38 7.25
N LYS A 114 21.13 -4.89 8.00
CA LYS A 114 20.39 -6.09 7.61
C LYS A 114 19.60 -5.89 6.32
N LYS A 115 18.98 -4.72 6.16
CA LYS A 115 18.27 -4.36 4.92
C LYS A 115 19.21 -4.37 3.71
N LEU A 116 20.41 -3.79 3.85
CA LEU A 116 21.42 -3.78 2.78
C LEU A 116 21.93 -5.18 2.46
N HIS A 117 22.19 -5.99 3.49
CA HIS A 117 22.58 -7.38 3.32
C HIS A 117 21.53 -8.16 2.51
N ASP A 118 20.26 -8.08 2.90
CA ASP A 118 19.19 -8.82 2.25
C ASP A 118 18.94 -8.32 0.81
N LEU A 119 19.11 -7.02 0.55
CA LEU A 119 19.04 -6.48 -0.82
C LEU A 119 20.16 -7.00 -1.73
N ASN A 120 21.34 -7.29 -1.19
CA ASN A 120 22.46 -7.85 -1.97
C ASN A 120 22.30 -9.35 -2.27
N LEU A 121 21.33 -10.02 -1.63
CA LEU A 121 21.01 -11.43 -1.90
C LEU A 121 19.93 -11.61 -2.99
N VAL A 122 19.26 -10.51 -3.36
CA VAL A 122 18.24 -10.44 -4.41
C VAL A 122 18.91 -10.07 -5.72
#